data_AF-A0A2D5GFB9-F1
#
_entry.id   AF-A0A2D5GFB9-F1
#
_cell.length_a   1.000
_cell.length_b   1.000
_cell.length_c   1.000
_cell.angle_alpha   90.00
_cell.angle_beta   90.00
_cell.angle_gamma   90.00
#
_symmetry.space_group_name_H-M   'P 1'
#
loop_
_entity.id
_entity.type
_entity.pdbx_description
1 polymer ?
#
loop_
_entity_poly.entity_id
_entity_poly.type
_entity_poly.pdbx_seq_one_letter_code
_entity_poly.pdbx_strand_id
1 'polypeptide(L)'
;MIKITSRTGLAIVITVLCSVSGQLNACSLMPLLEAFEANHTEAIAPVTPNFKVVGIERGSDDGNFASCSDFGFITFKLSGSYPPQGYIFERVSGEFEDRLFEPVAVKPSKFVDDNSSFTFVWLDGSSNEQ
;
A
#
# COMPACT_ATOMS: atom_id res chain seq x y z
N MET A 1 -3.51 -33.07 24.10
CA MET A 1 -4.53 -32.26 24.82
C MET A 1 -3.97 -31.87 26.18
N ILE A 2 -3.46 -30.66 26.34
CA ILE A 2 -2.95 -30.16 27.63
C ILE A 2 -4.16 -29.60 28.40
N LYS A 3 -4.56 -30.24 29.50
CA LYS A 3 -5.59 -29.73 30.41
C LYS A 3 -4.94 -28.77 31.40
N ILE A 4 -5.15 -27.47 31.21
CA ILE A 4 -4.74 -26.43 32.16
C ILE A 4 -5.84 -26.32 33.22
N THR A 5 -5.68 -27.01 34.34
CA THR A 5 -6.69 -27.09 35.43
C THR A 5 -6.36 -26.24 36.66
N SER A 6 -5.22 -25.53 36.68
CA SER A 6 -4.84 -24.68 37.83
C SER A 6 -4.70 -23.20 37.45
N ARG A 7 -5.10 -22.32 38.38
CA ARG A 7 -4.97 -20.85 38.26
C ARG A 7 -3.51 -20.41 38.01
N THR A 8 -2.54 -21.12 38.58
CA THR A 8 -1.11 -20.88 38.38
C THR A 8 -0.64 -21.28 36.98
N GLY A 9 -1.16 -22.38 36.42
CA GLY A 9 -0.86 -22.77 35.04
C GLY A 9 -1.40 -21.77 34.02
N LEU A 10 -2.60 -21.24 34.27
CA LEU A 10 -3.19 -20.18 33.44
C LEU A 10 -2.36 -18.89 33.52
N ALA A 11 -1.92 -18.49 34.71
CA ALA A 11 -1.10 -17.28 34.89
C ALA A 11 0.25 -17.38 34.14
N ILE A 12 0.94 -18.52 34.23
CA ILE A 12 2.22 -18.74 33.52
C ILE A 12 2.01 -18.69 32.00
N VAL A 13 0.95 -19.32 31.50
CA VAL A 13 0.63 -19.29 30.06
C VAL A 13 0.35 -17.85 29.60
N ILE A 14 -0.42 -17.07 30.36
CA ILE A 14 -0.68 -15.65 30.06
C ILE A 14 0.62 -14.83 30.08
N THR A 15 1.48 -15.00 31.09
CA THR A 15 2.75 -14.26 31.17
C THR A 15 3.70 -14.60 30.03
N VAL A 16 3.75 -15.87 29.61
CA VAL A 16 4.53 -16.29 28.42
C VAL A 16 3.92 -15.67 27.16
N LEU A 17 2.61 -15.76 26.94
CA LEU A 17 1.94 -15.16 25.78
C LEU A 17 2.15 -13.63 25.70
N CYS A 18 2.05 -12.91 26.82
CA CYS A 18 2.27 -11.46 26.88
C CYS A 18 3.73 -11.05 26.65
N SER A 19 4.70 -11.94 26.91
CA SER A 19 6.12 -11.65 26.66
C SER A 19 6.55 -11.93 25.22
N VAL A 20 5.84 -12.78 24.48
CA VAL A 20 6.07 -12.99 23.04
C VAL A 20 5.26 -12.03 22.15
N SER A 21 4.27 -11.31 22.70
CA SER A 21 3.44 -10.35 21.94
C SER A 21 4.10 -8.99 21.72
N GLY A 22 5.32 -8.78 22.18
CA GLY A 22 6.07 -7.54 21.93
C GLY A 22 6.55 -7.51 20.48
N GLN A 23 6.18 -6.44 19.76
CA GLN A 23 6.66 -6.08 18.42
C GLN A 23 5.98 -6.77 17.23
N LEU A 24 4.66 -6.92 17.24
CA LEU A 24 3.91 -7.09 15.99
C LEU A 24 3.27 -5.75 15.63
N ASN A 25 4.03 -4.84 15.00
CA ASN A 25 3.43 -3.64 14.43
C ASN A 25 2.83 -4.05 13.08
N ALA A 26 1.51 -4.24 13.05
CA ALA A 26 0.82 -4.35 11.79
C ALA A 26 0.83 -2.95 11.13
N CYS A 27 1.50 -2.83 10.00
CA CYS A 27 1.52 -1.61 9.21
C CYS A 27 0.15 -1.38 8.60
N SER A 28 -0.61 -0.42 9.12
CA SER A 28 -1.85 0.03 8.48
C SER A 28 -1.56 1.29 7.66
N LEU A 29 -1.47 1.11 6.36
CA LEU A 29 -1.45 2.24 5.43
C LEU A 29 -2.88 2.70 5.16
N MET A 30 -3.11 4.00 5.25
CA MET A 30 -4.35 4.60 4.79
C MET A 30 -4.48 4.37 3.28
N PRO A 31 -5.68 4.06 2.75
CA PRO A 31 -5.86 3.92 1.30
C PRO A 31 -5.48 5.21 0.59
N LEU A 32 -4.46 5.15 -0.28
CA LEU A 32 -4.00 6.29 -1.08
C LEU A 32 -4.75 6.38 -2.41
N LEU A 33 -5.29 5.25 -2.87
CA LEU A 33 -6.02 5.11 -4.11
C LEU A 33 -7.35 4.41 -3.85
N GLU A 34 -8.33 4.72 -4.69
CA GLU A 34 -9.63 4.07 -4.74
C GLU A 34 -9.93 3.62 -6.17
N ALA A 35 -10.69 2.53 -6.30
CA ALA A 35 -11.21 2.13 -7.59
C ALA A 35 -12.09 3.25 -8.18
N PHE A 36 -11.92 3.51 -9.47
CA PHE A 36 -12.78 4.43 -10.20
C PHE A 36 -14.07 3.71 -10.60
N GLU A 37 -15.20 4.23 -10.12
CA GLU A 37 -16.53 3.77 -10.50
C GLU A 37 -17.17 4.79 -11.44
N ALA A 38 -17.55 4.36 -12.65
CA ALA A 38 -18.30 5.18 -13.58
C ALA A 38 -19.73 5.36 -13.04
N ASN A 39 -20.10 6.61 -12.74
CA ASN A 39 -21.38 6.97 -12.14
C ASN A 39 -22.35 7.67 -13.12
N HIS A 40 -21.94 7.84 -14.39
CA HIS A 40 -22.73 8.50 -15.43
C HIS A 40 -23.06 7.55 -16.58
N THR A 41 -24.29 7.65 -17.08
CA THR A 41 -24.81 6.87 -18.22
C THR A 41 -24.24 7.35 -19.56
N GLU A 42 -23.73 8.58 -19.60
CA GLU A 42 -23.09 9.15 -20.79
C GLU A 42 -21.60 8.80 -20.78
N ALA A 43 -21.17 8.07 -21.82
CA ALA A 43 -19.77 7.73 -22.02
C ALA A 43 -19.00 8.93 -22.58
N ILE A 44 -18.34 9.69 -21.72
CA ILE A 44 -17.31 10.63 -22.15
C ILE A 44 -16.06 9.81 -22.49
N ALA A 45 -15.54 9.97 -23.71
CA ALA A 45 -14.32 9.29 -24.11
C ALA A 45 -13.15 9.77 -23.21
N PRO A 46 -12.38 8.84 -22.61
CA PRO A 46 -11.25 9.21 -21.78
C PRO A 46 -10.18 9.92 -22.61
N VAL A 47 -9.56 10.94 -22.02
CA VAL A 47 -8.46 11.66 -22.66
C VAL A 47 -7.14 11.12 -22.13
N THR A 48 -6.13 10.99 -23.00
CA THR A 48 -4.79 10.60 -22.58
C THR A 48 -4.20 11.67 -21.66
N PRO A 49 -3.86 11.33 -20.41
CA PRO A 49 -3.30 12.27 -19.45
C PRO A 49 -1.81 12.48 -19.66
N ASN A 50 -1.29 13.56 -19.08
CA ASN A 50 0.14 13.75 -18.86
C ASN A 50 0.43 13.60 -17.38
N PHE A 51 1.28 12.63 -17.03
CA PHE A 51 1.78 12.45 -15.67
C PHE A 51 3.25 12.82 -15.57
N LYS A 52 3.66 13.21 -14.36
CA LYS A 52 5.06 13.37 -14.00
C LYS A 52 5.33 12.59 -12.73
N VAL A 53 6.48 11.93 -12.66
CA VAL A 53 6.99 11.40 -11.39
C VAL A 53 7.41 12.59 -10.53
N VAL A 54 6.90 12.67 -9.31
CA VAL A 54 7.23 13.74 -8.36
C VAL A 54 7.92 13.24 -7.11
N GLY A 55 7.86 11.94 -6.83
CA GLY A 55 8.56 11.33 -5.70
C GLY A 55 8.78 9.84 -5.92
N ILE A 56 9.94 9.36 -5.49
CA ILE A 56 10.26 7.95 -5.32
C ILE A 56 10.97 7.85 -3.97
N GLU A 57 10.38 7.10 -3.05
CA GLU A 57 10.97 6.77 -1.76
C GLU A 57 11.13 5.25 -1.73
N ARG A 58 12.37 4.78 -1.52
CA ARG A 58 12.66 3.35 -1.46
C ARG A 58 12.43 2.84 -0.04
N GLY A 59 11.92 1.62 0.06
CA GLY A 59 11.95 0.87 1.30
C GLY A 59 13.36 0.34 1.61
N SER A 60 13.57 -0.16 2.82
CA SER A 60 14.81 -0.76 3.30
C SER A 60 14.51 -1.93 4.23
N ASP A 61 15.28 -3.00 4.10
CA ASP A 61 15.31 -4.07 5.10
C ASP A 61 16.08 -3.59 6.36
N ASP A 62 15.35 -3.30 7.44
CA ASP A 62 15.93 -2.96 8.74
C ASP A 62 16.20 -4.18 9.63
N GLY A 63 16.00 -5.40 9.10
CA GLY A 63 16.13 -6.67 9.81
C GLY A 63 15.01 -6.94 10.80
N ASN A 64 14.03 -6.05 10.90
CA ASN A 64 12.86 -6.18 11.76
C ASN A 64 11.63 -6.50 10.91
N PHE A 65 11.31 -7.79 10.78
CA PHE A 65 10.16 -8.30 10.02
C PHE A 65 8.78 -7.78 10.49
N ALA A 66 8.72 -7.01 11.56
CA ALA A 66 7.52 -6.35 12.05
C ALA A 66 7.60 -4.81 11.95
N SER A 67 8.58 -4.28 11.22
CA SER A 67 8.61 -2.88 10.78
C SER A 67 7.89 -2.74 9.44
N CYS A 68 7.69 -1.48 9.02
CA CYS A 68 7.15 -1.12 7.69
C CYS A 68 8.23 -0.48 6.81
N SER A 69 9.50 -0.67 7.18
CA SER A 69 10.60 0.03 6.53
C SER A 69 10.78 -0.46 5.10
N ASP A 70 10.31 -1.66 4.79
CA ASP A 70 10.31 -2.29 3.47
C ASP A 70 9.26 -1.73 2.50
N PHE A 71 8.49 -0.70 2.88
CA PHE A 71 7.56 -0.06 1.96
C PHE A 71 8.24 1.00 1.09
N GLY A 72 8.21 0.79 -0.22
CA GLY A 72 8.52 1.80 -1.23
C GLY A 72 7.28 2.59 -1.64
N PHE A 73 7.48 3.86 -1.98
CA PHE A 73 6.43 4.78 -2.44
C PHE A 73 6.83 5.47 -3.75
N ILE A 74 5.91 5.50 -4.71
CA ILE A 74 6.10 6.24 -5.97
C ILE A 74 4.88 7.11 -6.18
N THR A 75 5.13 8.40 -6.37
CA THR A 75 4.08 9.39 -6.54
C THR A 75 4.15 9.97 -7.94
N PHE A 76 3.04 9.85 -8.65
CA PHE A 76 2.79 10.50 -9.92
C PHE A 76 1.87 11.70 -9.71
N LYS A 77 2.14 12.80 -10.39
CA LYS A 77 1.28 13.98 -10.42
C LYS A 77 0.70 14.20 -11.80
N LEU A 78 -0.63 14.29 -11.86
CA LEU A 78 -1.38 14.63 -13.05
C LEU A 78 -1.12 16.10 -13.42
N SER A 79 -0.68 16.34 -14.65
CA SER A 79 -0.33 17.66 -15.17
C SER A 79 -1.40 18.15 -16.14
N GLY A 80 -2.25 19.07 -15.71
CA GLY A 80 -3.31 19.68 -16.52
C GLY A 80 -4.68 19.54 -15.88
N SER A 81 -5.72 19.87 -16.64
CA SER A 81 -7.11 19.70 -16.24
C SER A 81 -7.79 18.70 -17.18
N TYR A 82 -8.36 17.65 -16.60
CA TYR A 82 -9.00 16.55 -17.32
C TYR A 82 -10.44 16.38 -16.82
N PRO A 83 -11.36 15.85 -17.65
CA PRO A 83 -12.68 15.48 -17.17
C PRO A 83 -12.57 14.40 -16.06
N PRO A 84 -13.59 14.23 -15.21
CA PRO A 84 -13.60 13.14 -14.24
C PRO A 84 -13.43 11.77 -14.93
N GLN A 85 -12.30 11.12 -14.66
CA GLN A 85 -11.97 9.81 -15.23
C GLN A 85 -11.05 9.04 -14.28
N GLY A 86 -11.04 7.72 -14.42
CA GLY A 86 -10.06 6.84 -13.78
C GLY A 86 -8.84 6.61 -14.66
N TYR A 87 -7.76 6.16 -14.05
CA TYR A 87 -6.50 5.91 -14.74
C TYR A 87 -6.00 4.49 -14.47
N ILE A 88 -5.55 3.81 -15.51
CA ILE A 88 -4.85 2.53 -15.42
C ILE A 88 -3.36 2.83 -15.60
N PHE A 89 -2.55 2.31 -14.70
CA PHE A 89 -1.10 2.42 -14.76
C PHE A 89 -0.52 1.07 -15.14
N GLU A 90 0.42 1.08 -16.08
CA GLU A 90 1.08 -0.13 -16.55
C GLU A 90 2.59 0.07 -16.50
N ARG A 91 3.29 -0.99 -16.09
CA ARG A 91 4.74 -1.05 -16.12
C ARG A 91 5.19 -1.42 -17.54
N VAL A 92 5.87 -0.51 -18.22
CA VAL A 92 6.39 -0.73 -19.58
C VAL A 92 7.68 -1.55 -19.57
N SER A 93 8.49 -1.43 -18.52
CA SER A 93 9.78 -2.13 -18.39
C SER A 93 10.21 -2.26 -16.92
N GLY A 94 11.12 -3.20 -16.64
CA GLY A 94 11.66 -3.45 -15.30
C GLY A 94 10.80 -4.41 -14.49
N GLU A 95 11.28 -4.76 -13.29
CA GLU A 95 10.64 -5.68 -12.36
C GLU A 95 10.54 -5.04 -10.97
N PHE A 96 9.54 -5.46 -10.20
CA PHE A 96 9.32 -5.11 -8.80
C PHE A 96 9.11 -6.42 -8.04
N GLU A 97 9.45 -6.45 -6.75
CA GLU A 97 9.31 -7.64 -5.90
C GLU A 97 7.84 -8.09 -5.81
N ASP A 98 6.92 -7.13 -5.87
CA ASP A 98 5.49 -7.33 -5.87
C ASP A 98 4.77 -6.44 -6.91
N ARG A 99 3.44 -6.42 -6.81
CA ARG A 99 2.59 -5.68 -7.74
C ARG A 99 2.51 -4.21 -7.34
N LEU A 100 3.23 -3.37 -8.07
CA LEU A 100 3.18 -1.92 -7.90
C LEU A 100 1.83 -1.28 -8.28
N PHE A 101 1.25 -1.66 -9.42
CA PHE A 101 0.05 -1.01 -9.97
C PHE A 101 -1.22 -1.86 -9.81
N GLU A 102 -2.33 -1.20 -9.49
CA GLU A 102 -3.64 -1.85 -9.44
C GLU A 102 -4.12 -2.27 -10.85
N PRO A 103 -4.77 -3.43 -11.00
CA PRO A 103 -5.23 -3.94 -12.29
C PRO A 103 -6.53 -3.28 -12.77
N VAL A 104 -7.00 -2.26 -12.06
CA VAL A 104 -8.25 -1.54 -12.32
C VAL A 104 -7.97 -0.05 -12.48
N ALA A 105 -8.91 0.67 -13.09
CA ALA A 105 -8.82 2.12 -13.14
C ALA A 105 -8.93 2.68 -11.71
N VAL A 106 -8.04 3.60 -11.35
CA VAL A 106 -7.98 4.23 -10.02
C VAL A 106 -8.13 5.73 -10.07
N LYS A 107 -8.46 6.31 -8.93
CA LYS A 107 -8.41 7.74 -8.61
C LYS A 107 -7.74 7.92 -7.23
N PRO A 108 -7.26 9.12 -6.88
CA PRO A 108 -6.81 9.39 -5.52
C PRO A 108 -7.95 9.15 -4.55
N SER A 109 -7.64 8.54 -3.40
CA SER A 109 -8.63 8.30 -2.36
C SER A 109 -9.16 9.62 -1.80
N LYS A 110 -10.39 9.59 -1.26
CA LYS A 110 -10.96 10.72 -0.50
C LYS A 110 -10.11 11.15 0.72
N PHE A 111 -9.16 10.30 1.13
CA PHE A 111 -8.26 10.58 2.25
C PHE A 111 -6.97 11.31 1.82
N VAL A 112 -6.77 11.57 0.53
CA VAL A 112 -5.63 12.30 -0.01
C VAL A 112 -6.06 13.73 -0.31
N ASP A 113 -5.30 14.72 0.18
CA ASP A 113 -5.64 16.14 -0.01
C ASP A 113 -5.46 16.61 -1.46
N ASP A 114 -4.49 16.04 -2.17
CA ASP A 114 -4.19 16.39 -3.56
C ASP A 114 -4.81 15.38 -4.55
N ASN A 115 -5.97 15.74 -5.10
CA ASN A 115 -6.68 14.96 -6.12
C ASN A 115 -5.94 14.84 -7.47
N SER A 116 -4.76 15.44 -7.60
CA SER A 116 -3.87 15.25 -8.75
C SER A 116 -2.69 14.31 -8.46
N SER A 117 -2.54 13.84 -7.22
CA SER A 117 -1.42 12.99 -6.79
C SER A 117 -1.85 11.53 -6.62
N PHE A 118 -1.10 10.63 -7.24
CA PHE A 118 -1.33 9.19 -7.26
C PHE A 118 -0.11 8.52 -6.64
N THR A 119 -0.25 8.08 -5.40
CA THR A 119 0.84 7.37 -4.69
C THR A 119 0.56 5.89 -4.67
N PHE A 120 1.50 5.12 -5.21
CA PHE A 120 1.51 3.67 -5.17
C PHE A 120 2.51 3.21 -4.12
N VAL A 121 2.17 2.10 -3.47
CA VAL A 121 3.01 1.46 -2.47
C VAL A 121 3.38 0.09 -3.00
N TRP A 122 4.63 -0.30 -2.82
CA TRP A 122 5.12 -1.62 -3.20
C TRP A 122 6.09 -2.13 -2.12
N LEU A 123 6.25 -3.45 -2.06
CA LEU A 123 7.26 -4.09 -1.20
C LEU A 123 8.64 -3.92 -1.84
N ASP A 124 9.53 -3.29 -1.09
CA ASP A 124 10.86 -2.84 -1.51
C ASP A 124 11.88 -3.21 -0.43
N GLY A 125 12.30 -4.47 -0.40
CA GLY A 125 13.28 -4.96 0.58
C GLY A 125 12.95 -6.30 1.21
N SER A 126 12.01 -7.05 0.64
CA SER A 126 11.76 -8.44 1.04
C SER A 126 12.76 -9.42 0.41
N SER A 127 13.49 -8.99 -0.62
CA SER A 127 14.54 -9.77 -1.27
C SER A 127 15.95 -9.32 -0.84
N ASN A 128 16.92 -10.24 -0.87
CA ASN A 128 18.33 -9.93 -0.68
C ASN A 128 18.95 -9.13 -1.85
N GLU A 129 18.15 -8.68 -2.82
CA GLU A 129 18.58 -8.10 -4.09
C GLU A 129 18.59 -6.57 -4.09
N GLN A 130 18.47 -5.95 -2.90
CA GLN A 130 18.59 -4.49 -2.71
C GLN A 130 19.99 -3.94 -3.01
#